data_AF-A0A6A9S9M3-F1
#
_entry.id   AF-A0A6A9S9M3-F1
#
_cell.length_a   1.000
_cell.length_b   1.000
_cell.length_c   1.000
_cell.angle_alpha   90.00
_cell.angle_beta   90.00
_cell.angle_gamma   90.00
#
_symmetry.space_group_name_H-M   'P 1'
#
loop_
_entity.id
_entity.type
_entity.pdbx_description
1 polymer ?
#
loop_
_entity_poly.entity_id
_entity_poly.type
_entity_poly.pdbx_seq_one_letter_code
_entity_poly.pdbx_strand_id
1 'polypeptide(L)'
;RPNRGVRFGASTTVARALLAAREHDPAIRFAVDCRLTDAVEDALASLDGRVAAYDPGERPDGVSDDATAQWGVDRAFGTSDGTPVAVVGREGVGTDGRVMLLAADVDDLVSRVETIGDGA
;
A
#
# COMPACT_ATOMS: atom_id res chain seq x y z
N ARG A 1 -11.33 -12.69 -12.06
CA ARG A 1 -10.54 -13.21 -13.20
C ARG A 1 -9.50 -12.16 -13.60
N PRO A 2 -8.22 -12.53 -13.80
CA PRO A 2 -7.21 -11.62 -14.33
C PRO A 2 -7.63 -11.13 -15.72
N ASN A 3 -7.51 -9.83 -15.98
CA ASN A 3 -8.15 -9.20 -17.15
C ASN A 3 -7.21 -8.93 -18.33
N ARG A 4 -5.89 -8.80 -18.13
CA ARG A 4 -4.94 -8.36 -19.19
C ARG A 4 -3.50 -8.90 -19.11
N GLY A 5 -3.24 -10.02 -18.42
CA GLY A 5 -1.89 -10.62 -18.32
C GLY A 5 -0.84 -9.73 -17.62
N VAL A 6 0.46 -10.07 -17.71
CA VAL A 6 1.55 -9.31 -17.07
C VAL A 6 2.36 -8.54 -18.12
N ARG A 7 2.62 -7.25 -17.86
CA ARG A 7 3.36 -6.35 -18.75
C ARG A 7 3.92 -5.16 -17.98
N PHE A 8 5.06 -4.61 -18.42
CA PHE A 8 5.58 -3.36 -17.89
C PHE A 8 4.62 -2.19 -18.16
N GLY A 9 4.58 -1.22 -17.25
CA GLY A 9 3.70 -0.06 -17.37
C GLY A 9 2.20 -0.38 -17.20
N ALA A 10 1.85 -1.56 -16.68
CA ALA A 10 0.45 -1.96 -16.49
C ALA A 10 -0.29 -1.15 -15.41
N SER A 11 0.43 -0.61 -14.43
CA SER A 11 -0.13 0.15 -13.31
C SER A 11 0.78 1.33 -12.97
N THR A 12 0.27 2.54 -13.14
CA THR A 12 0.99 3.78 -12.76
C THR A 12 0.96 3.99 -11.24
N THR A 13 -0.18 3.75 -10.59
CA THR A 13 -0.36 3.96 -9.15
C THR A 13 0.56 3.05 -8.33
N VAL A 14 0.55 1.74 -8.60
CA VAL A 14 1.41 0.78 -7.89
C VAL A 14 2.88 1.06 -8.19
N ALA A 15 3.23 1.39 -9.45
CA ALA A 15 4.60 1.71 -9.80
C ALA A 15 5.13 2.95 -9.04
N ARG A 16 4.33 4.02 -8.96
CA ARG A 16 4.72 5.24 -8.22
C ARG A 16 4.86 4.99 -6.72
N ALA A 17 3.91 4.28 -6.12
CA ALA A 17 3.96 3.92 -4.71
C ALA A 17 5.18 3.04 -4.38
N LEU A 18 5.45 2.02 -5.21
CA LEU A 18 6.63 1.16 -5.04
C LEU A 18 7.94 1.93 -5.22
N LEU A 19 8.01 2.86 -6.18
CA LEU A 19 9.18 3.71 -6.35
C LEU A 19 9.41 4.61 -5.13
N ALA A 20 8.36 5.25 -4.60
CA ALA A 20 8.47 6.03 -3.36
C ALA A 20 8.97 5.17 -2.19
N ALA A 21 8.38 3.99 -1.99
CA ALA A 21 8.81 3.08 -0.92
C ALA A 21 10.30 2.73 -1.03
N ARG A 22 10.81 2.59 -2.26
CA ARG A 22 12.23 2.27 -2.54
C ARG A 22 13.20 3.42 -2.29
N GLU A 23 12.74 4.67 -2.27
CA GLU A 23 13.57 5.80 -1.85
C GLU A 23 13.86 5.74 -0.35
N HIS A 24 12.99 5.12 0.45
CA HIS A 24 13.20 4.89 1.89
C HIS A 24 13.87 3.55 2.19
N ASP A 25 13.45 2.48 1.51
CA ASP A 25 14.03 1.15 1.62
C ASP A 25 14.21 0.49 0.24
N PRO A 26 15.44 0.50 -0.33
CA PRO A 26 15.69 -0.02 -1.66
C PRO A 26 15.56 -1.55 -1.76
N ALA A 27 15.41 -2.28 -0.65
CA ALA A 27 15.18 -3.73 -0.65
C ALA A 27 13.77 -4.09 -1.13
N ILE A 28 12.79 -3.18 -1.02
CA ILE A 28 11.40 -3.41 -1.45
C ILE A 28 11.34 -3.57 -2.97
N ARG A 29 10.66 -4.61 -3.45
CA ARG A 29 10.55 -4.97 -4.88
C ARG A 29 9.13 -5.23 -5.34
N PHE A 30 8.24 -5.51 -4.41
CA PHE A 30 6.88 -5.93 -4.70
C PHE A 30 5.88 -5.06 -3.96
N ALA A 31 4.73 -4.82 -4.61
CA ALA A 31 3.63 -4.09 -4.03
C ALA A 31 2.28 -4.59 -4.57
N VAL A 32 1.27 -4.60 -3.70
CA VAL A 32 -0.12 -4.91 -4.05
C VAL A 32 -1.03 -3.83 -3.47
N ASP A 33 -1.84 -3.24 -4.33
CA ASP A 33 -2.85 -2.25 -3.95
C ASP A 33 -4.22 -2.92 -3.91
N CYS A 34 -4.88 -2.85 -2.76
CA CYS A 34 -6.20 -3.45 -2.56
C CYS A 34 -7.14 -2.50 -1.81
N ARG A 35 -8.44 -2.77 -1.92
CA ARG A 35 -9.48 -1.99 -1.25
C ARG A 35 -9.45 -2.31 0.24
N LEU A 36 -9.50 -1.28 1.07
CA LEU A 36 -9.65 -1.41 2.51
C LEU A 36 -11.13 -1.63 2.82
N THR A 37 -11.52 -2.88 2.97
CA THR A 37 -12.80 -3.25 3.60
C THR A 37 -12.58 -3.41 5.10
N ASP A 38 -13.65 -3.39 5.90
CA ASP A 38 -13.56 -3.64 7.35
C ASP A 38 -12.82 -4.95 7.65
N ALA A 39 -13.09 -5.99 6.87
CA ALA A 39 -12.45 -7.29 7.07
C ALA A 39 -10.96 -7.32 6.68
N VAL A 40 -10.57 -6.58 5.64
CA VAL A 40 -9.15 -6.37 5.32
C VAL A 40 -8.50 -5.56 6.44
N GLU A 41 -9.15 -4.49 6.92
CA GLU A 41 -8.64 -3.65 8.00
C GLU A 41 -8.40 -4.44 9.28
N ASP A 42 -9.36 -5.30 9.68
CA ASP A 42 -9.21 -6.20 10.82
C ASP A 42 -8.04 -7.19 10.61
N ALA A 43 -7.90 -7.74 9.41
CA ALA A 43 -6.84 -8.70 9.08
C ALA A 43 -5.43 -8.10 9.07
N LEU A 44 -5.29 -6.77 8.88
CA LEU A 44 -3.98 -6.11 8.93
C LEU A 44 -3.24 -6.30 10.26
N ALA A 45 -3.97 -6.51 11.37
CA ALA A 45 -3.38 -6.78 12.67
C ALA A 45 -2.66 -8.14 12.75
N SER A 46 -2.93 -9.05 11.80
CA SER A 46 -2.31 -10.37 11.72
C SER A 46 -1.02 -10.39 10.89
N LEU A 47 -0.65 -9.27 10.26
CA LEU A 47 0.59 -9.18 9.49
C LEU A 47 1.81 -9.14 10.42
N ASP A 48 2.84 -9.94 10.09
CA ASP A 48 4.13 -9.85 10.75
C ASP A 48 4.91 -8.64 10.21
N GLY A 49 4.70 -7.49 10.86
CA GLY A 49 5.40 -6.25 10.54
C GLY A 49 4.55 -5.01 10.81
N ARG A 50 5.13 -3.85 10.51
CA ARG A 50 4.50 -2.57 10.80
C ARG A 50 3.48 -2.18 9.73
N VAL A 51 2.30 -1.76 10.17
CA VAL A 51 1.29 -1.13 9.32
C VAL A 51 1.34 0.37 9.59
N ALA A 52 1.68 1.15 8.56
CA ALA A 52 1.68 2.61 8.62
C ALA A 52 0.42 3.16 7.93
N ALA A 53 0.04 4.39 8.27
CA ALA A 53 -1.14 5.01 7.70
C ALA A 53 -0.91 6.49 7.37
N TYR A 54 -1.72 7.00 6.45
CA TYR A 54 -1.83 8.42 6.13
C TYR A 54 -3.29 8.76 5.85
N ASP A 55 -3.65 10.04 6.02
CA ASP A 55 -4.95 10.58 5.63
C ASP A 55 -4.81 11.26 4.25
N PRO A 56 -5.45 10.75 3.17
CA PRO A 56 -5.46 11.40 1.86
C PRO A 56 -6.01 12.84 1.88
N GLY A 57 -6.83 13.20 2.87
CA GLY A 57 -7.34 14.55 3.09
C GLY A 57 -6.29 15.56 3.56
N GLU A 58 -5.16 15.10 4.12
CA GLU A 58 -4.03 15.96 4.49
C GLU A 58 -3.09 16.27 3.30
N ARG A 59 -3.43 15.75 2.12
CA ARG A 59 -2.65 15.95 0.90
C ARG A 59 -2.62 17.44 0.53
N PRO A 60 -1.42 18.03 0.34
CA PRO A 60 -1.28 19.41 -0.13
C PRO A 60 -1.89 19.63 -1.53
N ASP A 61 -2.47 20.80 -1.79
CA ASP A 61 -3.10 21.17 -3.07
C ASP A 61 -2.19 21.01 -4.31
N GLY A 62 -0.86 21.06 -4.12
CA GLY A 62 0.13 20.88 -5.19
C GLY A 62 0.34 19.42 -5.62
N VAL A 63 -0.21 18.44 -4.90
CA VAL A 63 -0.09 17.01 -5.21
C VAL A 63 -1.34 16.58 -5.98
N SER A 64 -1.14 16.14 -7.24
CA SER A 64 -2.24 15.62 -8.07
C SER A 64 -2.84 14.32 -7.53
N ASP A 65 -4.07 14.00 -7.92
CA ASP A 65 -4.76 12.72 -7.60
C ASP A 65 -3.91 11.49 -7.95
N ASP A 66 -3.29 11.48 -9.13
CA ASP A 66 -2.43 10.36 -9.56
C ASP A 66 -1.12 10.23 -8.77
N ALA A 67 -0.78 11.22 -7.93
CA ALA A 67 0.40 11.26 -7.09
C ALA A 67 0.08 11.05 -5.60
N THR A 68 -1.20 10.96 -5.23
CA THR A 68 -1.64 10.77 -3.83
C THR A 68 -1.00 9.53 -3.21
N ALA A 69 -0.99 8.39 -3.91
CA ALA A 69 -0.40 7.16 -3.38
C ALA A 69 1.12 7.30 -3.14
N GLN A 70 1.83 8.03 -4.01
CA GLN A 70 3.26 8.31 -3.84
C GLN A 70 3.50 9.16 -2.60
N TRP A 71 2.78 10.29 -2.49
CA TRP A 71 2.86 11.19 -1.34
C TRP A 71 2.48 10.49 -0.04
N GLY A 72 1.44 9.66 -0.07
CA GLY A 72 0.98 8.89 1.09
C GLY A 72 2.01 7.89 1.59
N VAL A 73 2.71 7.20 0.68
CA VAL A 73 3.86 6.34 1.01
C VAL A 73 4.97 7.17 1.65
N ASP A 74 5.36 8.30 1.06
CA ASP A 74 6.40 9.16 1.64
C ASP A 74 6.05 9.64 3.05
N ARG A 75 4.77 9.99 3.28
CA ARG A 75 4.26 10.39 4.60
C ARG A 75 4.31 9.23 5.60
N ALA A 76 3.81 8.07 5.21
CA ALA A 76 3.74 6.89 6.06
C ALA A 76 5.13 6.36 6.44
N PHE A 77 6.10 6.39 5.52
CA PHE A 77 7.49 6.05 5.84
C PHE A 77 8.15 7.11 6.73
N GLY A 78 7.90 8.41 6.47
CA GLY A 78 8.47 9.49 7.27
C GLY A 78 8.00 9.52 8.73
N THR A 79 6.86 8.91 9.05
CA THR A 79 6.31 8.80 10.41
C THR A 79 6.45 7.41 11.03
N SER A 80 7.02 6.45 10.29
CA SER A 80 7.23 5.07 10.73
C SER A 80 8.68 4.84 11.15
N ASP A 81 8.90 4.34 12.36
CA ASP A 81 10.19 3.72 12.72
C ASP A 81 10.38 2.39 11.97
N GLY A 82 11.10 2.46 10.85
CA GLY A 82 11.44 1.32 10.01
C GLY A 82 10.44 1.07 8.89
N THR A 83 10.74 0.04 8.10
CA THR A 83 10.01 -0.29 6.87
C THR A 83 8.64 -0.91 7.17
N PRO A 84 7.52 -0.26 6.79
CA PRO A 84 6.20 -0.85 6.91
C PRO A 84 5.98 -1.97 5.89
N VAL A 85 5.26 -3.01 6.31
CA VAL A 85 4.77 -4.09 5.43
C VAL A 85 3.47 -3.72 4.71
N ALA A 86 2.77 -2.69 5.23
CA ALA A 86 1.56 -2.15 4.64
C ALA A 86 1.44 -0.65 4.90
N VAL A 87 0.95 0.09 3.91
CA VAL A 87 0.61 1.52 4.01
C VAL A 87 -0.87 1.70 3.72
N VAL A 88 -1.62 2.23 4.70
CA VAL A 88 -3.08 2.43 4.62
C VAL A 88 -3.40 3.89 4.37
N GLY A 89 -4.11 4.18 3.28
CA GLY A 89 -4.74 5.49 3.05
C GLY A 89 -6.20 5.44 3.51
N ARG A 90 -6.54 6.13 4.60
CA ARG A 90 -7.92 6.18 5.13
C ARG A 90 -8.62 7.47 4.69
N GLU A 91 -9.60 7.37 3.81
CA GLU A 91 -10.44 8.51 3.41
C GLU A 91 -11.68 8.61 4.31
N GLY A 92 -11.63 9.40 5.39
CA GLY A 92 -12.81 9.68 6.24
C GLY A 92 -13.64 8.44 6.65
N VAL A 93 -14.93 8.64 6.96
CA VAL A 93 -15.88 7.53 7.19
C VAL A 93 -16.48 7.11 5.85
N GLY A 94 -15.96 6.07 5.21
CA GLY A 94 -16.49 5.59 3.93
C GLY A 94 -15.53 4.75 3.09
N THR A 95 -16.08 4.08 2.10
CA THR A 95 -15.60 2.80 1.52
C THR A 95 -14.41 2.86 0.55
N ASP A 96 -13.71 3.98 0.41
CA ASP A 96 -12.69 4.16 -0.64
C ASP A 96 -11.23 4.10 -0.14
N GLY A 97 -11.05 3.69 1.12
CA GLY A 97 -9.73 3.39 1.67
C GLY A 97 -8.96 2.36 0.82
N ARG A 98 -7.64 2.52 0.78
CA ARG A 98 -6.71 1.62 0.09
C ARG A 98 -5.64 1.15 1.06
N VAL A 99 -5.17 -0.07 0.86
CA VAL A 99 -3.93 -0.54 1.48
C VAL A 99 -2.95 -1.02 0.41
N MET A 100 -1.73 -0.49 0.50
CA MET A 100 -0.58 -0.90 -0.29
C MET A 100 0.27 -1.85 0.55
N LEU A 101 0.21 -3.15 0.25
CA LEU A 101 1.15 -4.12 0.80
C LEU A 101 2.50 -3.97 0.11
N LEU A 102 3.59 -4.14 0.86
CA LEU A 102 4.98 -3.99 0.38
C LEU A 102 5.80 -5.21 0.77
N ALA A 103 6.75 -5.62 -0.08
CA ALA A 103 7.66 -6.72 0.25
C ALA A 103 8.99 -6.64 -0.52
N ALA A 104 10.04 -7.20 0.07
CA ALA A 104 11.34 -7.38 -0.59
C ALA A 104 11.37 -8.62 -1.49
N ASP A 105 10.65 -9.67 -1.11
CA ASP A 105 10.49 -10.91 -1.86
C ASP A 105 9.01 -11.23 -2.15
N VAL A 106 8.80 -12.15 -3.08
CA VAL A 106 7.46 -12.51 -3.57
C VAL A 106 6.70 -13.39 -2.59
N ASP A 107 7.40 -14.24 -1.83
CA ASP A 107 6.78 -15.20 -0.92
C ASP A 107 6.14 -14.45 0.26
N ASP A 108 6.86 -13.46 0.80
CA ASP A 108 6.36 -12.49 1.76
C ASP A 108 5.12 -11.76 1.25
N LEU A 109 5.16 -11.26 0.00
CA LEU A 109 4.01 -10.55 -0.56
C LEU A 109 2.78 -11.47 -0.67
N VAL A 110 2.97 -12.69 -1.15
CA VAL A 110 1.89 -13.68 -1.29
C VAL A 110 1.32 -14.02 0.09
N SER A 111 2.18 -14.31 1.07
CA SER A 111 1.76 -14.60 2.44
C SER A 111 0.93 -13.46 3.06
N ARG A 112 1.34 -12.20 2.85
CA ARG A 112 0.58 -11.02 3.30
C ARG A 112 -0.76 -10.90 2.59
N VAL A 113 -0.82 -11.14 1.28
CA VAL A 113 -2.06 -11.12 0.49
C VAL A 113 -3.02 -12.21 0.95
N GLU A 114 -2.54 -13.43 1.21
CA GLU A 114 -3.34 -14.53 1.73
C GLU A 114 -3.91 -14.19 3.12
N THR A 115 -3.06 -13.65 4.00
CA THR A 115 -3.46 -13.24 5.35
C THR A 115 -4.62 -12.25 5.34
N ILE A 116 -4.59 -11.24 4.46
CA ILE A 116 -5.68 -10.26 4.36
C ILE A 116 -6.86 -10.73 3.50
N GLY A 117 -6.63 -11.69 2.61
CA GLY A 117 -7.63 -12.25 1.71
C GLY A 117 -8.54 -13.27 2.39
N ASP A 118 -8.04 -14.00 3.39
CA ASP A 118 -8.82 -14.96 4.18
C ASP A 118 -9.90 -14.30 5.05
N GLY A 119 -9.78 -12.99 5.30
CA GLY A 119 -10.81 -12.19 5.95
C GLY A 119 -11.89 -11.64 5.01
N ALA A 120 -11.68 -11.63 3.68
CA ALA A 120 -12.49 -10.89 2.71
C ALA A 120 -13.74 -11.61 2.18
#